data_AF-A0A1G4JV35-F1
#
_entry.id   AF-A0A1G4JV35-F1
#
_cell.length_a   1.000
_cell.length_b   1.000
_cell.length_c   1.000
_cell.angle_alpha   90.00
_cell.angle_beta   90.00
_cell.angle_gamma   90.00
#
_symmetry.space_group_name_H-M   'P 1'
#
loop_
_entity.id
_entity.type
_entity.pdbx_description
1 polymer ?
#
loop_
_entity_poly.entity_id
_entity_poly.type
_entity_poly.pdbx_seq_one_letter_code
_entity_poly.pdbx_strand_id
1 'polypeptide(L)'
;MIQPSIWDPLKFLEQPILLRKCVYWHLDSEWTNLKPPSTYDLFTGTFPENERTMRRANPKHLDKLRKRLGWFFELYSYLPNLVDSWLAYAECLRYDCVALDYLRMNRELQGSLSLLQWVLVGGQLQLGLFSTTGLLQLWLSVDEYQQLIDTEFMPSTCVNLEHLAEGELRELNDQLQKLELKDTVQQVTFYQEEEKCESKETLELIATLESFKSLKTLKVTNDRLFERLVNFHGFRDFPGHTVGYLVKNRVMELELDRCGSLGTPENIADLTRWETVGKITLNNLDTLDLNHFSLPPGCRWLQLNNIRVVKWWDLKQIRVLLRNILQVQESGIHTVPQRPKIWVAKKSATVTHKDVIYLCKALLWENLGHLNRIQLNNIAQVHPSPVLPKSLYSESQFCWFGNTHNDSEFILL
;
A
#
# COMPACT_ATOMS: atom_id res chain seq x y z
N MET A 1 41.52 0.57 11.44
CA MET A 1 41.01 1.77 10.72
C MET A 1 40.53 1.32 9.36
N ILE A 2 39.23 1.12 9.19
CA ILE A 2 38.65 0.82 7.88
C ILE A 2 38.55 2.17 7.17
N GLN A 3 39.35 2.41 6.13
CA GLN A 3 39.14 3.57 5.28
C GLN A 3 37.72 3.46 4.70
N PRO A 4 36.88 4.51 4.78
CA PRO A 4 35.59 4.45 4.12
C PRO A 4 35.84 4.23 2.63
N SER A 5 35.42 3.08 2.13
CA SER A 5 35.45 2.79 0.70
C SER A 5 34.62 3.84 -0.01
N ILE A 6 35.26 4.64 -0.86
CA ILE A 6 34.57 5.64 -1.68
C ILE A 6 33.57 4.89 -2.56
N TRP A 7 32.30 5.30 -2.52
CA TRP A 7 31.25 4.75 -3.37
C TRP A 7 31.58 4.99 -4.85
N ASP A 8 31.57 3.91 -5.64
CA ASP A 8 31.83 3.95 -7.09
C ASP A 8 30.58 3.46 -7.83
N PRO A 9 29.80 4.38 -8.43
CA PRO A 9 28.55 4.02 -9.08
C PRO A 9 28.77 3.15 -10.32
N LEU A 10 29.91 3.28 -11.01
CA LEU A 10 30.17 2.48 -12.23
C LEU A 10 30.36 1.01 -11.88
N LYS A 11 31.14 0.72 -10.83
CA LYS A 11 31.31 -0.67 -10.33
C LYS A 11 30.00 -1.28 -9.85
N PHE A 12 29.10 -0.46 -9.31
CA PHE A 12 27.76 -0.92 -8.93
C PHE A 12 26.91 -1.24 -10.16
N LEU A 13 26.91 -0.39 -11.18
CA LEU A 13 26.16 -0.60 -12.42
C LEU A 13 26.67 -1.81 -13.23
N GLU A 14 27.94 -2.17 -13.08
CA GLU A 14 28.52 -3.41 -13.63
C GLU A 14 27.99 -4.69 -12.95
N GLN A 15 27.36 -4.59 -11.77
CA GLN A 15 26.79 -5.75 -11.09
C GLN A 15 25.58 -6.32 -11.84
N PRO A 16 25.32 -7.64 -11.73
CA PRO A 16 24.13 -8.26 -12.30
C PRO A 16 22.82 -7.59 -11.87
N ILE A 17 21.84 -7.56 -12.79
CA ILE A 17 20.51 -6.95 -12.57
C ILE A 17 19.85 -7.50 -11.30
N LEU A 18 20.01 -8.79 -11.00
CA LEU A 18 19.41 -9.40 -9.82
C LEU A 18 19.95 -8.82 -8.51
N LEU A 19 21.25 -8.53 -8.43
CA LEU A 19 21.83 -7.89 -7.24
C LEU A 19 21.37 -6.44 -7.10
N ARG A 20 21.38 -5.69 -8.21
CA ARG A 20 20.91 -4.30 -8.23
C ARG A 20 19.43 -4.20 -7.85
N LYS A 21 18.60 -5.12 -8.35
CA LYS A 21 17.18 -5.25 -7.95
C LYS A 21 17.03 -5.44 -6.44
N CYS A 22 17.81 -6.32 -5.82
CA CYS A 22 17.76 -6.51 -4.37
C CYS A 22 18.17 -5.24 -3.61
N VAL A 23 19.23 -4.56 -4.06
CA VAL A 23 19.67 -3.29 -3.46
C VAL A 23 18.57 -2.24 -3.57
N TYR A 24 17.99 -2.06 -4.75
CA TYR A 24 16.91 -1.12 -4.99
C TYR A 24 15.63 -1.43 -4.23
N TRP A 25 15.30 -2.71 -4.06
CA TRP A 25 14.19 -3.13 -3.21
C TRP A 25 14.39 -2.72 -1.74
N HIS A 26 15.64 -2.82 -1.24
CA HIS A 26 15.97 -2.39 0.12
C HIS A 26 16.14 -0.88 0.29
N LEU A 27 16.39 -0.16 -0.81
CA LEU A 27 16.51 1.30 -0.81
C LEU A 27 15.14 1.99 -0.67
N ASP A 28 14.06 1.31 -1.07
CA ASP A 28 12.67 1.72 -0.80
C ASP A 28 12.36 3.18 -1.19
N SER A 29 12.88 3.59 -2.35
CA SER A 29 12.78 4.95 -2.89
C SER A 29 13.39 6.06 -2.02
N GLU A 30 14.22 5.74 -1.01
CA GLU A 30 15.00 6.70 -0.24
C GLU A 30 16.34 7.02 -0.93
N TRP A 31 16.33 8.01 -1.83
CA TRP A 31 17.51 8.39 -2.64
C TRP A 31 18.42 9.41 -2.00
N THR A 32 17.98 9.98 -0.89
CA THR A 32 18.71 11.01 -0.15
C THR A 32 18.97 10.53 1.27
N ASN A 33 20.05 11.01 1.86
CA ASN A 33 20.32 10.78 3.30
C ASN A 33 19.41 11.64 4.20
N LEU A 34 18.42 12.31 3.60
CA LEU A 34 17.46 13.14 4.31
C LEU A 34 16.31 12.25 4.73
N LYS A 35 16.24 11.99 6.04
CA LYS A 35 15.14 11.26 6.63
C LYS A 35 14.30 12.25 7.42
N PRO A 36 13.13 12.66 6.91
CA PRO A 36 12.14 13.31 7.75
C PRO A 36 11.90 12.42 8.99
N PRO A 37 11.85 13.01 10.19
CA PRO A 37 11.60 12.26 11.41
C PRO A 37 10.25 11.57 11.33
N SER A 38 10.17 10.39 11.93
CA SER A 38 8.87 9.75 12.10
C SER A 38 7.99 10.59 13.03
N THR A 39 6.67 10.39 12.96
CA THR A 39 5.74 11.04 13.89
C THR A 39 6.13 10.79 15.35
N TYR A 40 6.63 9.60 15.67
CA TYR A 40 7.13 9.27 17.00
C TYR A 40 8.34 10.13 17.39
N ASP A 41 9.31 10.28 16.51
CA ASP A 41 10.53 11.08 16.77
C ASP A 41 10.22 12.56 16.99
N LEU A 42 9.19 13.07 16.32
CA LEU A 42 8.68 14.43 16.55
C LEU A 42 8.13 14.60 17.96
N PHE A 43 7.41 13.61 18.48
CA PHE A 43 6.85 13.64 19.83
C PHE A 43 7.92 13.42 20.92
N THR A 44 8.94 12.62 20.66
CA THR A 44 10.04 12.37 21.61
C THR A 44 11.14 13.43 21.56
N GLY A 45 11.15 14.30 20.54
CA GLY A 45 12.20 15.30 20.33
C GLY A 45 13.56 14.70 19.98
N THR A 46 13.59 13.44 19.53
CA THR A 46 14.81 12.69 19.22
C THR A 46 15.04 12.65 17.71
N PHE A 47 15.14 13.81 17.06
CA PHE A 47 15.46 13.87 15.64
C PHE A 47 16.87 14.44 15.41
N PRO A 48 17.66 13.84 14.50
CA PRO A 48 19.00 14.32 14.20
C PRO A 48 18.92 15.71 13.56
N GLU A 49 19.79 16.63 13.99
CA GLU A 49 20.00 17.85 13.24
C GLU A 49 20.61 17.48 11.88
N ASN A 50 19.94 17.86 10.79
CA ASN A 50 20.52 17.68 9.47
C ASN A 50 21.75 18.57 9.36
N GLU A 51 22.93 17.94 9.27
CA GLU A 51 24.16 18.62 8.96
C GLU A 51 23.97 19.36 7.63
N ARG A 52 24.31 20.65 7.60
CA ARG A 52 24.27 21.43 6.37
C ARG A 52 25.19 20.77 5.34
N THR A 53 24.63 20.29 4.25
CA THR A 53 25.42 20.01 3.05
C THR A 53 25.96 21.36 2.54
N MET A 54 27.21 21.66 2.90
CA MET A 54 27.96 22.84 2.44
C MET A 54 28.34 22.73 0.95
N ARG A 55 27.37 22.50 0.06
CA ARG A 55 27.60 22.68 -1.38
C ARG A 55 27.33 24.13 -1.74
N ARG A 56 28.30 24.77 -2.38
CA ARG A 56 28.19 26.12 -2.97
C ARG A 56 27.24 26.09 -4.18
N ALA A 57 25.97 25.80 -3.95
CA ALA A 57 24.97 25.95 -4.99
C ALA A 57 24.74 27.46 -5.25
N ASN A 58 24.47 27.81 -6.51
CA ASN A 58 24.22 29.20 -6.88
C ASN A 58 22.93 29.68 -6.20
N PRO A 59 23.00 30.68 -5.30
CA PRO A 59 21.85 31.08 -4.48
C PRO A 59 20.65 31.52 -5.33
N LYS A 60 20.89 32.16 -6.49
CA LYS A 60 19.83 32.57 -7.41
C LYS A 60 19.10 31.39 -8.07
N HIS A 61 19.79 30.27 -8.28
CA HIS A 61 19.19 29.07 -8.86
C HIS A 61 18.35 28.33 -7.82
N LEU A 62 18.90 28.18 -6.60
CA LEU A 62 18.18 27.60 -5.47
C LEU A 62 16.90 28.39 -5.15
N ASP A 63 16.93 29.72 -5.18
CA ASP A 63 15.73 30.54 -4.97
C ASP A 63 14.64 30.28 -6.01
N LYS A 64 15.02 30.02 -7.27
CA LYS A 64 14.06 29.66 -8.33
C LYS A 64 13.49 28.26 -8.11
N LEU A 65 14.33 27.29 -7.78
CA LEU A 65 13.90 25.92 -7.46
C LEU A 65 12.98 25.90 -6.25
N ARG A 66 13.33 26.64 -5.19
CA ARG A 66 12.54 26.78 -3.98
C ARG A 66 11.14 27.30 -4.29
N LYS A 67 11.02 28.34 -5.11
CA LYS A 67 9.70 28.85 -5.53
C LYS A 67 8.91 27.83 -6.35
N ARG A 68 9.58 27.07 -7.22
CA ARG A 68 8.95 26.09 -8.11
C ARG A 68 8.48 24.84 -7.37
N LEU A 69 9.21 24.42 -6.35
CA LEU A 69 8.99 23.17 -5.62
C LEU A 69 8.33 23.38 -4.25
N GLY A 70 7.93 24.62 -3.93
CA GLY A 70 7.40 25.05 -2.62
C GLY A 70 6.48 24.04 -1.98
N TRP A 71 5.44 23.66 -2.73
CA TRP A 71 4.39 22.74 -2.29
C TRP A 71 4.91 21.38 -1.81
N PHE A 72 5.96 20.83 -2.44
CA PHE A 72 6.47 19.48 -2.12
C PHE A 72 7.32 19.41 -0.85
N PHE A 73 7.81 20.56 -0.36
CA PHE A 73 8.63 20.61 0.85
C PHE A 73 8.03 21.45 1.97
N GLU A 74 6.92 22.16 1.73
CA GLU A 74 6.32 23.09 2.69
C GLU A 74 6.06 22.43 4.04
N LEU A 75 5.49 21.22 4.01
CA LEU A 75 5.23 20.38 5.19
C LEU A 75 6.47 20.11 6.05
N TYR A 76 7.68 20.18 5.49
CA TYR A 76 8.93 19.91 6.20
C TYR A 76 9.72 21.17 6.57
N SER A 77 9.16 22.36 6.34
CA SER A 77 9.84 23.64 6.61
C SER A 77 10.14 23.87 8.10
N TYR A 78 9.50 23.11 8.99
CA TYR A 78 9.77 23.14 10.43
C TYR A 78 11.13 22.53 10.79
N LEU A 79 11.76 21.76 9.88
CA LEU A 79 13.07 21.14 10.11
C LEU A 79 14.20 22.05 9.65
N PRO A 80 15.17 22.37 10.52
CA PRO A 80 16.29 23.21 10.15
C PRO A 80 17.14 22.52 9.06
N ASN A 81 17.55 23.29 8.06
CA ASN A 81 18.44 22.90 6.96
C ASN A 81 17.95 21.76 6.05
N LEU A 82 16.81 21.11 6.33
CA LEU A 82 16.30 20.00 5.51
C LEU A 82 16.00 20.50 4.10
N VAL A 83 15.24 21.59 3.96
CA VAL A 83 14.85 22.14 2.66
C VAL A 83 16.08 22.53 1.83
N ASP A 84 17.06 23.18 2.44
CA ASP A 84 18.30 23.59 1.75
C ASP A 84 19.11 22.39 1.28
N SER A 85 19.22 21.37 2.15
CA SER A 85 19.92 20.13 1.81
C SER A 85 19.18 19.36 0.72
N TRP A 86 17.85 19.34 0.78
CA TRP A 86 16.99 18.68 -0.20
C TRP A 86 17.10 19.34 -1.57
N LEU A 87 17.04 20.68 -1.63
CA LEU A 87 17.21 21.42 -2.88
C LEU A 87 18.60 21.14 -3.50
N ALA A 88 19.64 20.98 -2.70
CA ALA A 88 20.97 20.62 -3.17
C ALA A 88 21.05 19.18 -3.74
N TYR A 89 20.31 18.22 -3.16
CA TYR A 89 20.19 16.88 -3.74
C TYR A 89 19.35 16.90 -5.02
N ALA A 90 18.21 17.58 -4.98
CA ALA A 90 17.22 17.68 -6.05
C ALA A 90 17.81 18.20 -7.37
N GLU A 91 18.81 19.07 -7.32
CA GLU A 91 19.54 19.55 -8.50
C GLU A 91 20.33 18.44 -9.22
N CYS A 92 20.95 17.52 -8.47
CA CYS A 92 21.84 16.50 -9.03
C CYS A 92 21.14 15.16 -9.27
N LEU A 93 20.22 14.77 -8.37
CA LEU A 93 19.67 13.42 -8.31
C LEU A 93 18.92 13.05 -9.59
N ARG A 94 18.27 14.03 -10.25
CA ARG A 94 17.54 13.86 -11.51
C ARG A 94 18.38 13.25 -12.63
N TYR A 95 19.69 13.48 -12.62
CA TYR A 95 20.62 12.98 -13.64
C TYR A 95 21.63 11.99 -13.06
N ASP A 96 21.38 11.49 -11.85
CA ASP A 96 22.22 10.47 -11.24
C ASP A 96 22.08 9.14 -11.98
N CYS A 97 23.21 8.53 -12.32
CA CYS A 97 23.23 7.30 -13.12
C CYS A 97 22.59 6.09 -12.39
N VAL A 98 22.65 6.05 -11.06
CA VAL A 98 22.04 4.99 -10.25
C VAL A 98 20.53 5.21 -10.16
N ALA A 99 20.09 6.46 -9.99
CA ALA A 99 18.67 6.82 -10.01
C ALA A 99 18.01 6.50 -11.36
N LEU A 100 18.67 6.80 -12.48
CA LEU A 100 18.16 6.47 -13.81
C LEU A 100 18.12 4.96 -14.07
N ASP A 101 19.13 4.24 -13.60
CA ASP A 101 19.17 2.78 -13.68
C ASP A 101 18.05 2.12 -12.87
N TYR A 102 17.73 2.66 -11.70
CA TYR A 102 16.56 2.26 -10.93
C TYR A 102 15.27 2.42 -11.70
N LEU A 103 15.05 3.58 -12.34
CA LEU A 103 13.82 3.83 -13.09
C LEU A 103 13.68 2.86 -14.27
N ARG A 104 14.79 2.50 -14.94
CA ARG A 104 14.81 1.48 -16.00
C ARG A 104 14.42 0.10 -15.44
N MET A 105 15.01 -0.31 -14.31
CA MET A 105 14.62 -1.57 -13.66
C MET A 105 13.18 -1.56 -13.18
N ASN A 106 12.71 -0.45 -12.62
CA ASN A 106 11.32 -0.33 -12.18
C ASN A 106 10.36 -0.49 -13.37
N ARG A 107 10.70 0.07 -14.54
CA ARG A 107 9.97 -0.12 -15.80
C ARG A 107 9.98 -1.59 -16.25
N GLU A 108 11.14 -2.25 -16.24
CA GLU A 108 11.23 -3.69 -16.57
C GLU A 108 10.38 -4.56 -15.64
N LEU A 109 10.28 -4.15 -14.37
CA LEU A 109 9.48 -4.83 -13.35
C LEU A 109 8.05 -4.29 -13.24
N GLN A 110 7.57 -3.57 -14.26
CA GLN A 110 6.20 -3.05 -14.39
C GLN A 110 5.73 -2.22 -13.18
N GLY A 111 6.65 -1.47 -12.55
CA GLY A 111 6.33 -0.59 -11.42
C GLY A 111 6.30 -1.28 -10.05
N SER A 112 6.77 -2.52 -9.94
CA SER A 112 6.72 -3.25 -8.66
C SER A 112 7.69 -2.75 -7.59
N LEU A 113 8.69 -1.92 -7.92
CA LEU A 113 9.56 -1.28 -6.92
C LEU A 113 8.89 -0.01 -6.36
N SER A 114 8.35 0.83 -7.24
CA SER A 114 7.66 2.06 -6.85
C SER A 114 6.73 2.55 -7.95
N LEU A 115 5.62 3.18 -7.57
CA LEU A 115 4.73 3.85 -8.52
C LEU A 115 5.20 5.28 -8.76
N LEU A 116 5.31 5.65 -10.04
CA LEU A 116 5.55 7.04 -10.43
C LEU A 116 4.24 7.81 -10.33
N GLN A 117 4.30 9.07 -9.91
CA GLN A 117 3.11 9.87 -9.66
C GLN A 117 3.03 11.03 -10.64
N TRP A 118 1.85 11.27 -11.20
CA TRP A 118 1.64 12.48 -11.98
C TRP A 118 1.53 13.69 -11.07
N VAL A 119 2.36 14.70 -11.31
CA VAL A 119 2.43 15.93 -10.53
C VAL A 119 2.58 17.15 -11.44
N LEU A 120 2.23 18.33 -10.93
CA LEU A 120 2.51 19.61 -11.59
C LEU A 120 3.69 20.29 -10.90
N VAL A 121 4.73 20.60 -11.68
CA VAL A 121 5.93 21.25 -11.14
C VAL A 121 6.17 22.57 -11.89
N GLY A 122 5.68 23.66 -11.30
CA GLY A 122 5.63 24.96 -11.96
C GLY A 122 4.64 25.00 -13.12
N GLY A 123 3.47 24.37 -12.96
CA GLY A 123 2.39 24.32 -13.97
C GLY A 123 2.66 23.37 -15.14
N GLN A 124 3.70 22.54 -15.07
CA GLN A 124 4.01 21.55 -16.10
C GLN A 124 3.82 20.14 -15.58
N LEU A 125 3.14 19.30 -16.36
CA LEU A 125 2.98 17.88 -16.09
C LEU A 125 4.31 17.15 -16.07
N GLN A 126 4.59 16.47 -14.96
CA GLN A 126 5.81 15.70 -14.73
C GLN A 126 5.51 14.40 -13.99
N LEU A 127 6.43 13.44 -14.11
CA LEU A 127 6.46 12.21 -13.34
C LEU A 127 7.32 12.43 -12.10
N GLY A 128 6.72 12.31 -10.91
CA GLY A 128 7.38 12.39 -9.62
C GLY A 128 7.61 11.00 -9.01
N LEU A 129 8.75 10.81 -8.35
CA LEU A 129 9.00 9.69 -7.46
C LEU A 129 9.09 10.21 -6.03
N PHE A 130 8.26 9.65 -5.16
CA PHE A 130 8.21 10.02 -3.75
C PHE A 130 8.83 8.91 -2.89
N SER A 131 9.51 9.34 -1.83
CA SER A 131 9.93 8.44 -0.75
C SER A 131 8.72 7.94 0.06
N THR A 132 8.93 6.92 0.87
CA THR A 132 7.89 6.38 1.78
C THR A 132 7.37 7.41 2.79
N THR A 133 8.17 8.42 3.14
CA THR A 133 7.73 9.53 4.00
C THR A 133 6.92 10.58 3.24
N GLY A 134 6.78 10.48 1.92
CA GLY A 134 6.05 11.43 1.09
C GLY A 134 6.87 12.62 0.60
N LEU A 135 8.20 12.61 0.77
CA LEU A 135 9.08 13.63 0.21
C LEU A 135 9.40 13.32 -1.25
N LEU A 136 9.25 14.30 -2.15
CA LEU A 136 9.62 14.18 -3.56
C LEU A 136 11.13 13.95 -3.69
N GLN A 137 11.54 12.86 -4.33
CA GLN A 137 12.95 12.53 -4.52
C GLN A 137 13.40 12.88 -5.93
N LEU A 138 12.64 12.47 -6.94
CA LEU A 138 12.97 12.68 -8.36
C LEU A 138 11.76 13.20 -9.11
N TRP A 139 11.99 13.99 -10.15
CA TRP A 139 10.95 14.32 -11.12
C TRP A 139 11.51 14.42 -12.54
N LEU A 140 10.72 14.01 -13.53
CA LEU A 140 11.10 14.03 -14.95
C LEU A 140 9.94 14.52 -15.80
N SER A 141 10.24 15.25 -16.88
CA SER A 141 9.23 15.50 -17.90
C SER A 141 8.96 14.22 -18.70
N VAL A 142 7.86 14.21 -19.45
CA VAL A 142 7.53 13.11 -20.37
C VAL A 142 8.68 12.88 -21.37
N ASP A 143 9.17 13.95 -21.99
CA ASP A 143 10.25 13.87 -22.99
C ASP A 143 11.55 13.32 -22.39
N GLU A 144 11.91 13.76 -21.18
CA GLU A 144 13.13 13.26 -20.51
C GLU A 144 13.00 11.79 -20.13
N TYR A 145 11.83 11.37 -19.63
CA TYR A 145 11.59 9.97 -19.31
C TYR A 145 11.70 9.10 -20.58
N GLN A 146 11.15 9.57 -21.70
CA GLN A 146 11.27 8.88 -22.98
C GLN A 146 12.71 8.77 -23.46
N GLN A 147 13.48 9.85 -23.34
CA GLN A 147 14.86 9.89 -23.80
C GLN A 147 15.81 9.07 -22.93
N LEU A 148 15.60 9.07 -21.61
CA LEU A 148 16.55 8.51 -20.65
C LEU A 148 16.20 7.10 -20.20
N ILE A 149 14.91 6.72 -20.19
CA ILE A 149 14.43 5.51 -19.52
C ILE A 149 13.67 4.60 -20.47
N ASP A 150 12.62 5.11 -21.13
CA ASP A 150 11.71 4.27 -21.93
C ASP A 150 11.15 5.01 -23.14
N THR A 151 11.73 4.73 -24.32
CA THR A 151 11.35 5.34 -25.59
C THR A 151 9.88 5.09 -25.97
N GLU A 152 9.28 4.00 -25.48
CA GLU A 152 7.87 3.66 -25.78
C GLU A 152 6.89 4.32 -24.79
N PHE A 153 7.40 4.93 -23.73
CA PHE A 153 6.63 5.59 -22.69
C PHE A 153 5.51 4.72 -22.09
N MET A 154 5.91 3.61 -21.46
CA MET A 154 4.98 2.73 -20.74
C MET A 154 5.25 2.71 -19.22
N PRO A 155 5.24 3.88 -18.53
CA PRO A 155 5.42 3.91 -17.09
C PRO A 155 4.18 3.36 -16.36
N SER A 156 4.40 2.70 -15.22
CA SER A 156 3.34 2.41 -14.25
C SER A 156 3.14 3.65 -13.38
N THR A 157 2.02 4.36 -13.59
CA THR A 157 1.78 5.65 -12.95
C THR A 157 0.55 5.66 -12.05
N CYS A 158 0.53 6.60 -11.11
CA CYS A 158 -0.62 6.90 -10.29
C CYS A 158 -0.93 8.40 -10.22
N VAL A 159 -2.18 8.71 -9.89
CA VAL A 159 -2.61 10.05 -9.49
C VAL A 159 -2.89 10.01 -8.00
N ASN A 160 -2.18 10.81 -7.21
CA ASN A 160 -2.35 10.88 -5.77
C ASN A 160 -2.78 12.30 -5.37
N LEU A 161 -3.97 12.43 -4.78
CA LEU A 161 -4.47 13.72 -4.31
C LEU A 161 -3.62 14.32 -3.19
N GLU A 162 -2.90 13.51 -2.40
CA GLU A 162 -2.05 14.00 -1.31
C GLU A 162 -0.92 14.94 -1.80
N HIS A 163 -0.48 14.77 -3.05
CA HIS A 163 0.65 15.55 -3.61
C HIS A 163 0.22 16.61 -4.61
N LEU A 164 -1.07 16.88 -4.75
CA LEU A 164 -1.61 17.92 -5.63
C LEU A 164 -2.10 19.09 -4.78
N ALA A 165 -1.80 20.31 -5.21
CA ALA A 165 -2.34 21.50 -4.57
C ALA A 165 -3.81 21.72 -4.95
N GLU A 166 -4.50 22.57 -4.19
CA GLU A 166 -5.92 22.81 -4.43
C GLU A 166 -6.16 23.36 -5.85
N GLY A 167 -7.05 22.70 -6.59
CA GLY A 167 -7.38 23.04 -7.98
C GLY A 167 -6.39 22.55 -9.06
N GLU A 168 -5.24 21.98 -8.69
CA GLU A 168 -4.26 21.44 -9.66
C GLU A 168 -4.76 20.19 -10.39
N LEU A 169 -5.69 19.45 -9.78
CA LEU A 169 -6.25 18.24 -10.38
C LEU A 169 -6.86 18.50 -11.77
N ARG A 170 -7.57 19.62 -11.93
CA ARG A 170 -8.20 19.98 -13.19
C ARG A 170 -7.15 20.26 -14.27
N GLU A 171 -6.13 21.03 -13.92
CA GLU A 171 -5.03 21.34 -14.82
C GLU A 171 -4.26 20.07 -15.21
N LEU A 172 -3.98 19.19 -14.25
CA LEU A 172 -3.34 17.91 -14.47
C LEU A 172 -4.16 17.04 -15.43
N ASN A 173 -5.47 16.93 -15.21
CA ASN A 173 -6.36 16.17 -16.06
C ASN A 173 -6.44 16.76 -17.48
N ASP A 174 -6.45 18.08 -17.63
CA ASP A 174 -6.44 18.76 -18.93
C ASP A 174 -5.12 18.52 -19.68
N GLN A 175 -3.98 18.56 -18.98
CA GLN A 175 -2.68 18.26 -19.59
C GLN A 175 -2.54 16.78 -19.97
N LEU A 176 -2.99 15.85 -19.12
CA LEU A 176 -3.06 14.43 -19.45
C LEU A 176 -3.97 14.16 -20.66
N GLN A 177 -5.07 14.91 -20.79
CA GLN A 177 -5.95 14.79 -21.95
C GLN A 177 -5.28 15.30 -23.21
N LYS A 178 -4.65 16.47 -23.16
CA LYS A 178 -3.98 17.09 -24.32
C LYS A 178 -2.83 16.23 -24.84
N LEU A 179 -2.14 15.51 -23.94
CA LEU A 179 -1.04 14.62 -24.28
C LEU A 179 -1.47 13.17 -24.51
N GLU A 180 -2.77 12.87 -24.41
CA GLU A 180 -3.32 11.51 -24.55
C GLU A 180 -2.74 10.47 -23.56
N LEU A 181 -2.30 10.92 -22.38
CA LEU A 181 -1.60 10.08 -21.39
C LEU A 181 -2.52 9.49 -20.31
N LYS A 182 -3.85 9.70 -20.40
CA LYS A 182 -4.82 9.18 -19.41
C LYS A 182 -4.78 7.67 -19.25
N ASP A 183 -4.45 6.95 -20.31
CA ASP A 183 -4.37 5.50 -20.30
C ASP A 183 -3.10 4.97 -19.60
N THR A 184 -2.17 5.84 -19.20
CA THR A 184 -0.99 5.45 -18.39
C THR A 184 -1.31 5.35 -16.89
N VAL A 185 -2.42 5.94 -16.44
CA VAL A 185 -2.82 5.97 -15.02
C VAL A 185 -3.37 4.60 -14.62
N GLN A 186 -2.60 3.88 -13.81
CA GLN A 186 -2.96 2.53 -13.33
C GLN A 186 -3.52 2.54 -11.91
N GLN A 187 -3.15 3.53 -11.11
CA GLN A 187 -3.62 3.68 -9.73
C GLN A 187 -4.11 5.09 -9.43
N VAL A 188 -5.13 5.18 -8.59
CA VAL A 188 -5.62 6.46 -8.04
C VAL A 188 -5.64 6.37 -6.52
N THR A 189 -5.10 7.39 -5.86
CA THR A 189 -5.10 7.52 -4.40
C THR A 189 -5.98 8.69 -3.99
N PHE A 190 -7.05 8.38 -3.27
CA PHE A 190 -7.93 9.34 -2.66
C PHE A 190 -7.40 9.73 -1.28
N TYR A 191 -7.15 11.02 -1.13
CA TYR A 191 -6.71 11.63 0.12
C TYR A 191 -7.60 12.83 0.43
N GLN A 192 -7.98 12.98 1.70
CA GLN A 192 -8.75 14.12 2.19
C GLN A 192 -8.28 14.44 3.60
N GLU A 193 -8.00 15.70 3.90
CA GLU A 193 -7.69 16.11 5.28
C GLU A 193 -8.93 15.94 6.18
N GLU A 194 -8.75 15.42 7.40
CA GLU A 194 -9.85 15.06 8.31
C GLU A 194 -10.78 16.24 8.66
N GLU A 195 -10.26 17.47 8.62
CA GLU A 195 -11.01 18.69 8.94
C GLU A 195 -11.96 19.13 7.81
N LYS A 196 -11.70 18.74 6.56
CA LYS A 196 -12.52 19.14 5.42
C LYS A 196 -13.68 18.17 5.25
N CYS A 197 -14.92 18.66 5.35
CA CYS A 197 -16.12 17.82 5.26
C CYS A 197 -16.38 17.32 3.82
N GLU A 198 -16.05 18.13 2.80
CA GLU A 198 -16.12 17.76 1.38
C GLU A 198 -15.05 18.47 0.56
N SER A 199 -14.15 17.73 -0.08
CA SER A 199 -13.23 18.33 -1.06
C SER A 199 -13.83 18.26 -2.46
N LYS A 200 -13.94 19.42 -3.12
CA LYS A 200 -14.34 19.53 -4.54
C LYS A 200 -13.44 18.67 -5.42
N GLU A 201 -12.16 18.56 -5.08
CA GLU A 201 -11.18 17.69 -5.75
C GLU A 201 -11.56 16.22 -5.75
N THR A 202 -12.13 15.70 -4.66
CA THR A 202 -12.57 14.30 -4.62
C THR A 202 -13.68 14.06 -5.64
N LEU A 203 -14.64 14.99 -5.73
CA LEU A 203 -15.73 14.92 -6.72
C LEU A 203 -15.21 15.05 -8.15
N GLU A 204 -14.28 15.98 -8.38
CA GLU A 204 -13.63 16.13 -9.67
C GLU A 204 -12.85 14.86 -10.06
N LEU A 205 -12.14 14.24 -9.12
CA LEU A 205 -11.41 13.00 -9.36
C LEU A 205 -12.36 11.86 -9.73
N ILE A 206 -13.46 11.69 -8.98
CA ILE A 206 -14.51 10.70 -9.29
C ILE A 206 -15.03 10.88 -10.72
N ALA A 207 -15.29 12.12 -11.14
CA ALA A 207 -15.75 12.42 -12.49
C ALA A 207 -14.71 12.05 -13.56
N THR A 208 -13.42 12.15 -13.24
CA THR A 208 -12.33 11.79 -14.17
C THR A 208 -12.01 10.29 -14.22
N LEU A 209 -12.40 9.49 -13.21
CA LEU A 209 -12.07 8.05 -13.14
C LEU A 209 -12.55 7.25 -14.35
N GLU A 210 -13.69 7.63 -14.93
CA GLU A 210 -14.22 6.94 -16.11
C GLU A 210 -13.28 7.08 -17.32
N SER A 211 -12.55 8.20 -17.41
CA SER A 211 -11.62 8.48 -18.50
C SER A 211 -10.28 7.74 -18.40
N PHE A 212 -9.91 7.22 -17.22
CA PHE A 212 -8.66 6.48 -17.01
C PHE A 212 -8.86 4.99 -17.35
N LYS A 213 -8.76 4.59 -18.62
CA LYS A 213 -9.16 3.24 -19.07
C LYS A 213 -8.34 2.12 -18.41
N SER A 214 -7.06 2.36 -18.15
CA SER A 214 -6.11 1.38 -17.59
C SER A 214 -6.09 1.33 -16.06
N LEU A 215 -7.03 1.98 -15.38
CA LEU A 215 -7.13 1.97 -13.92
C LEU A 215 -7.36 0.55 -13.40
N LYS A 216 -6.47 0.10 -12.51
CA LYS A 216 -6.49 -1.23 -11.89
C LYS A 216 -6.57 -1.16 -10.37
N THR A 217 -5.97 -0.14 -9.76
CA THR A 217 -5.85 -0.04 -8.30
C THR A 217 -6.50 1.24 -7.79
N LEU A 218 -7.29 1.14 -6.73
CA LEU A 218 -7.85 2.29 -6.04
C LEU A 218 -7.42 2.24 -4.57
N LYS A 219 -6.73 3.31 -4.14
CA LYS A 219 -6.28 3.50 -2.76
C LYS A 219 -7.12 4.57 -2.07
N VAL A 220 -7.56 4.31 -0.84
CA VAL A 220 -8.32 5.25 0.00
C VAL A 220 -7.66 5.34 1.37
N THR A 221 -7.46 6.55 1.88
CA THR A 221 -6.68 6.79 3.11
C THR A 221 -7.50 7.07 4.37
N ASN A 222 -8.81 7.29 4.28
CA ASN A 222 -9.61 7.74 5.43
C ASN A 222 -10.97 7.04 5.52
N ASP A 223 -11.49 6.92 6.74
CA ASP A 223 -12.82 6.34 7.02
C ASP A 223 -13.94 7.01 6.23
N ARG A 224 -14.01 8.35 6.26
CA ARG A 224 -15.07 9.09 5.55
C ARG A 224 -15.08 8.84 4.04
N LEU A 225 -13.89 8.72 3.45
CA LEU A 225 -13.75 8.41 2.02
C LEU A 225 -14.11 6.95 1.76
N PHE A 226 -13.74 6.03 2.66
CA PHE A 226 -14.12 4.63 2.57
C PHE A 226 -15.66 4.50 2.59
N GLU A 227 -16.34 5.09 3.58
CA GLU A 227 -17.81 5.05 3.70
C GLU A 227 -18.52 5.60 2.46
N ARG A 228 -17.97 6.67 1.87
CA ARG A 228 -18.59 7.35 0.73
C ARG A 228 -18.33 6.68 -0.62
N LEU A 229 -17.09 6.24 -0.86
CA LEU A 229 -16.62 5.82 -2.19
C LEU A 229 -16.66 4.31 -2.37
N VAL A 230 -16.34 3.58 -1.30
CA VAL A 230 -16.03 2.15 -1.37
C VAL A 230 -17.13 1.33 -0.69
N ASN A 231 -17.54 1.71 0.52
CA ASN A 231 -18.54 0.98 1.29
C ASN A 231 -19.92 1.07 0.64
N PHE A 232 -20.63 -0.07 0.63
CA PHE A 232 -22.01 -0.12 0.17
C PHE A 232 -23.00 0.01 1.34
N HIS A 233 -23.49 1.22 1.54
CA HIS A 233 -24.50 1.52 2.57
C HIS A 233 -25.96 1.22 2.17
N GLY A 234 -26.20 0.48 1.08
CA GLY A 234 -27.57 0.34 0.55
C GLY A 234 -28.13 1.60 -0.11
N PHE A 235 -27.38 2.71 -0.14
CA PHE A 235 -27.75 3.91 -0.89
C PHE A 235 -27.79 3.61 -2.39
N ARG A 236 -28.86 4.09 -3.04
CA ARG A 236 -28.91 4.16 -4.51
C ARG A 236 -27.77 5.06 -4.97
N ASP A 237 -27.06 4.64 -6.02
CA ASP A 237 -25.90 5.34 -6.57
C ASP A 237 -26.21 6.83 -6.76
N PHE A 238 -25.66 7.69 -5.90
CA PHE A 238 -25.77 9.14 -6.07
C PHE A 238 -24.87 9.52 -7.26
N PRO A 239 -25.45 9.93 -8.40
CA PRO A 239 -24.66 10.22 -9.59
C PRO A 239 -23.72 11.39 -9.28
N GLY A 240 -22.44 11.23 -9.64
CA GLY A 240 -21.39 12.23 -9.41
C GLY A 240 -20.72 12.19 -8.02
N HIS A 241 -21.31 11.53 -7.03
CA HIS A 241 -20.72 11.42 -5.68
C HIS A 241 -20.13 10.04 -5.38
N THR A 242 -20.47 9.05 -6.20
CA THR A 242 -20.05 7.65 -6.04
C THR A 242 -19.26 7.19 -7.27
N VAL A 243 -18.40 6.20 -7.06
CA VAL A 243 -17.63 5.60 -8.15
C VAL A 243 -18.59 4.85 -9.09
N GLY A 244 -18.55 5.22 -10.38
CA GLY A 244 -19.41 4.61 -11.40
C GLY A 244 -19.14 3.11 -11.57
N TYR A 245 -20.19 2.37 -11.96
CA TYR A 245 -20.13 0.91 -12.12
C TYR A 245 -19.04 0.45 -13.12
N LEU A 246 -18.85 1.20 -14.22
CA LEU A 246 -17.80 0.91 -15.21
C LEU A 246 -16.39 0.99 -14.63
N VAL A 247 -16.18 1.83 -13.61
CA VAL A 247 -14.90 1.90 -12.90
C VAL A 247 -14.78 0.72 -11.94
N LYS A 248 -15.85 0.40 -11.20
CA LYS A 248 -15.88 -0.74 -10.26
C LYS A 248 -15.51 -2.07 -10.92
N ASN A 249 -15.95 -2.29 -12.16
CA ASN A 249 -15.63 -3.48 -12.96
C ASN A 249 -14.23 -3.50 -13.57
N ARG A 250 -13.48 -2.40 -13.50
CA ARG A 250 -12.09 -2.31 -14.00
C ARG A 250 -11.06 -2.43 -12.88
N VAL A 251 -11.42 -1.98 -11.68
CA VAL A 251 -10.56 -2.08 -10.52
C VAL A 251 -10.41 -3.56 -10.12
N MET A 252 -9.15 -3.99 -10.03
CA MET A 252 -8.73 -5.35 -9.68
C MET A 252 -8.17 -5.40 -8.25
N GLU A 253 -7.63 -4.28 -7.75
CA GLU A 253 -7.04 -4.16 -6.42
C GLU A 253 -7.61 -2.97 -5.64
N LEU A 254 -7.96 -3.20 -4.38
CA LEU A 254 -8.37 -2.14 -3.45
C LEU A 254 -7.38 -2.05 -2.30
N GLU A 255 -6.95 -0.83 -2.00
CA GLU A 255 -6.06 -0.53 -0.87
C GLU A 255 -6.74 0.44 0.08
N LEU A 256 -6.97 0.02 1.32
CA LEU A 256 -7.47 0.88 2.39
C LEU A 256 -6.31 1.14 3.36
N ASP A 257 -5.98 2.40 3.56
CA ASP A 257 -4.90 2.85 4.43
C ASP A 257 -5.48 3.75 5.51
N ARG A 258 -4.92 3.70 6.73
CA ARG A 258 -5.26 4.59 7.87
C ARG A 258 -6.77 4.73 8.16
N CYS A 259 -7.55 3.69 7.90
CA CYS A 259 -8.94 3.65 8.35
C CYS A 259 -8.96 3.29 9.86
N GLY A 260 -9.73 4.00 10.68
CA GLY A 260 -9.75 3.80 12.13
C GLY A 260 -10.31 2.42 12.49
N SER A 261 -11.60 2.23 12.27
CA SER A 261 -12.28 0.96 12.60
C SER A 261 -13.20 0.50 11.48
N LEU A 262 -12.94 -0.69 10.93
CA LEU A 262 -13.72 -1.29 9.85
C LEU A 262 -14.55 -2.47 10.35
N GLY A 263 -15.83 -2.50 9.98
CA GLY A 263 -16.74 -3.59 10.36
C GLY A 263 -17.18 -3.52 11.82
N THR A 264 -17.56 -2.36 12.34
CA THR A 264 -18.14 -2.33 13.69
C THR A 264 -19.59 -2.87 13.65
N PRO A 265 -20.15 -3.34 14.78
CA PRO A 265 -21.57 -3.73 14.81
C PRO A 265 -22.52 -2.59 14.42
N GLU A 266 -22.06 -1.34 14.48
CA GLU A 266 -22.80 -0.15 14.05
C GLU A 266 -22.57 0.19 12.56
N ASN A 267 -21.49 -0.33 11.96
CA ASN A 267 -21.08 0.00 10.60
C ASN A 267 -20.55 -1.23 9.85
N ILE A 268 -21.41 -1.80 9.01
CA ILE A 268 -21.10 -2.95 8.16
C ILE A 268 -20.27 -2.45 6.98
N ALA A 269 -19.11 -3.07 6.78
CA ALA A 269 -18.25 -2.83 5.63
C ALA A 269 -18.62 -3.81 4.52
N ASP A 270 -19.41 -3.35 3.56
CA ASP A 270 -19.90 -4.14 2.43
C ASP A 270 -19.20 -3.78 1.11
N LEU A 271 -18.43 -4.72 0.57
CA LEU A 271 -17.71 -4.58 -0.70
C LEU A 271 -18.30 -5.43 -1.82
N THR A 272 -19.50 -5.98 -1.67
CA THR A 272 -20.11 -6.92 -2.63
C THR A 272 -20.24 -6.38 -4.05
N ARG A 273 -20.40 -5.06 -4.24
CA ARG A 273 -20.49 -4.41 -5.56
C ARG A 273 -19.16 -4.34 -6.33
N TRP A 274 -18.04 -4.69 -5.71
CA TRP A 274 -16.72 -4.67 -6.34
C TRP A 274 -16.39 -6.02 -6.98
N GLU A 275 -17.22 -6.45 -7.93
CA GLU A 275 -17.24 -7.83 -8.44
C GLU A 275 -15.88 -8.33 -8.97
N THR A 276 -15.10 -7.45 -9.61
CA THR A 276 -13.82 -7.77 -10.24
C THR A 276 -12.62 -7.68 -9.32
N VAL A 277 -12.78 -7.16 -8.10
CA VAL A 277 -11.67 -6.98 -7.17
C VAL A 277 -11.17 -8.34 -6.68
N GLY A 278 -9.94 -8.66 -7.07
CA GLY A 278 -9.26 -9.91 -6.73
C GLY A 278 -8.38 -9.81 -5.48
N LYS A 279 -7.91 -8.61 -5.15
CA LYS A 279 -7.01 -8.36 -4.03
C LYS A 279 -7.45 -7.17 -3.19
N ILE A 280 -7.45 -7.34 -1.88
CA ILE A 280 -7.73 -6.29 -0.90
C ILE A 280 -6.54 -6.17 0.04
N THR A 281 -6.00 -4.97 0.16
CA THR A 281 -4.93 -4.62 1.08
C THR A 281 -5.48 -3.66 2.14
N LEU A 282 -5.37 -4.03 3.41
CA LEU A 282 -5.77 -3.21 4.55
C LEU A 282 -4.51 -2.83 5.34
N ASN A 283 -4.23 -1.53 5.47
CA ASN A 283 -3.03 -1.00 6.08
C ASN A 283 -3.38 -0.07 7.25
N ASN A 284 -2.63 -0.18 8.35
CA ASN A 284 -2.64 0.76 9.48
C ASN A 284 -4.05 0.97 10.08
N LEU A 285 -4.70 -0.12 10.49
CA LEU A 285 -6.02 -0.09 11.11
C LEU A 285 -5.95 -0.25 12.63
N ASP A 286 -6.82 0.43 13.38
CA ASP A 286 -6.96 0.16 14.82
C ASP A 286 -7.75 -1.14 15.04
N THR A 287 -8.96 -1.23 14.47
CA THR A 287 -9.80 -2.42 14.62
C THR A 287 -10.41 -2.89 13.30
N LEU A 288 -10.43 -4.20 13.09
CA LEU A 288 -11.05 -4.83 11.93
C LEU A 288 -11.92 -6.00 12.40
N ASP A 289 -13.22 -6.01 12.07
CA ASP A 289 -14.08 -7.18 12.30
C ASP A 289 -14.45 -7.88 11.00
N LEU A 290 -13.91 -9.08 10.82
CA LEU A 290 -14.18 -9.88 9.63
C LEU A 290 -15.62 -10.43 9.58
N ASN A 291 -16.37 -10.38 10.69
CA ASN A 291 -17.77 -10.82 10.71
C ASN A 291 -18.73 -9.81 10.08
N HIS A 292 -18.38 -8.54 10.13
CA HIS A 292 -19.14 -7.44 9.53
C HIS A 292 -18.44 -6.87 8.29
N PHE A 293 -17.52 -7.65 7.71
CA PHE A 293 -16.76 -7.29 6.51
C PHE A 293 -17.14 -8.25 5.37
N SER A 294 -18.02 -7.79 4.49
CA SER A 294 -18.45 -8.56 3.32
C SER A 294 -17.44 -8.38 2.19
N LEU A 295 -16.77 -9.48 1.84
CA LEU A 295 -15.79 -9.50 0.75
C LEU A 295 -16.48 -9.48 -0.62
N PRO A 296 -15.84 -8.90 -1.65
CA PRO A 296 -16.31 -9.03 -3.01
C PRO A 296 -16.23 -10.49 -3.50
N PRO A 297 -17.12 -10.90 -4.41
CA PRO A 297 -17.18 -12.29 -4.88
C PRO A 297 -15.90 -12.72 -5.64
N GLY A 298 -15.22 -11.78 -6.29
CA GLY A 298 -13.96 -12.04 -7.01
C GLY A 298 -12.72 -12.12 -6.10
N CYS A 299 -12.84 -11.83 -4.79
CA CYS A 299 -11.69 -11.65 -3.92
C CYS A 299 -10.99 -12.98 -3.61
N ARG A 300 -9.71 -13.06 -4.01
CA ARG A 300 -8.85 -14.24 -3.81
C ARG A 300 -7.70 -13.96 -2.86
N TRP A 301 -7.31 -12.70 -2.67
CA TRP A 301 -6.18 -12.33 -1.84
C TRP A 301 -6.56 -11.22 -0.85
N LEU A 302 -6.45 -11.54 0.44
CA LEU A 302 -6.57 -10.57 1.53
C LEU A 302 -5.20 -10.33 2.17
N GLN A 303 -4.77 -9.07 2.23
CA GLN A 303 -3.54 -8.66 2.88
C GLN A 303 -3.86 -7.67 4.01
N LEU A 304 -3.41 -7.99 5.22
CA LEU A 304 -3.63 -7.22 6.43
C LEU A 304 -2.27 -6.79 6.98
N ASN A 305 -2.01 -5.48 7.02
CA ASN A 305 -0.73 -4.92 7.48
C ASN A 305 -0.95 -3.92 8.62
N ASN A 306 -0.13 -4.02 9.67
CA ASN A 306 -0.11 -3.08 10.81
C ASN A 306 -1.49 -2.86 11.44
N ILE A 307 -2.14 -3.93 11.89
CA ILE A 307 -3.48 -3.84 12.53
C ILE A 307 -3.36 -4.09 14.03
N ARG A 308 -3.97 -3.24 14.87
CA ARG A 308 -3.91 -3.47 16.33
C ARG A 308 -4.78 -4.66 16.75
N VAL A 309 -6.06 -4.67 16.37
CA VAL A 309 -7.00 -5.73 16.76
C VAL A 309 -7.75 -6.25 15.53
N VAL A 310 -7.62 -7.55 15.26
CA VAL A 310 -8.44 -8.24 14.26
C VAL A 310 -9.43 -9.15 14.96
N LYS A 311 -10.73 -8.89 14.76
CA LYS A 311 -11.78 -9.85 15.07
C LYS A 311 -11.93 -10.86 13.93
N TRP A 312 -11.55 -12.10 14.20
CA TRP A 312 -11.62 -13.16 13.20
C TRP A 312 -13.05 -13.64 12.97
N TRP A 313 -13.30 -14.35 11.87
CA TRP A 313 -14.59 -14.97 11.59
C TRP A 313 -15.07 -15.84 12.76
N ASP A 314 -16.31 -15.64 13.17
CA ASP A 314 -16.93 -16.23 14.35
C ASP A 314 -17.44 -17.65 14.04
N LEU A 315 -16.49 -18.57 13.97
CA LEU A 315 -16.75 -19.97 13.67
C LEU A 315 -17.21 -20.76 14.90
N LYS A 316 -18.19 -20.24 15.67
CA LYS A 316 -18.68 -20.88 16.92
C LYS A 316 -19.13 -22.32 16.69
N GLN A 317 -19.85 -22.57 15.60
CA GLN A 317 -20.36 -23.89 15.26
C GLN A 317 -19.21 -24.90 15.08
N ILE A 318 -18.16 -24.51 14.35
CA ILE A 318 -16.96 -25.33 14.15
C ILE A 318 -16.24 -25.55 15.49
N ARG A 319 -16.10 -24.52 16.32
CA ARG A 319 -15.45 -24.63 17.63
C ARG A 319 -16.17 -25.59 18.58
N VAL A 320 -17.51 -25.58 18.59
CA VAL A 320 -18.31 -26.51 19.39
C VAL A 320 -18.14 -27.95 18.89
N LEU A 321 -18.19 -28.17 17.57
CA LEU A 321 -17.98 -29.49 16.97
C LEU A 321 -16.56 -30.02 17.23
N LEU A 322 -15.55 -29.14 17.19
CA LEU A 322 -14.16 -29.49 17.43
C LEU A 322 -13.84 -29.77 18.90
N ARG A 323 -14.48 -29.09 19.86
CA ARG A 323 -14.28 -29.36 21.30
C ARG A 323 -14.56 -30.81 21.67
N ASN A 324 -15.43 -31.49 20.92
CA ASN A 324 -15.78 -32.89 21.15
C ASN A 324 -14.82 -33.89 20.45
N ILE A 325 -13.93 -33.43 19.56
CA ILE A 325 -13.09 -34.27 18.67
C ILE A 325 -11.59 -34.03 18.88
N LEU A 326 -11.19 -32.84 19.31
CA LEU A 326 -9.79 -32.47 19.49
C LEU A 326 -9.18 -33.17 20.70
N GLN A 327 -8.50 -34.30 20.47
CA GLN A 327 -7.36 -34.67 21.29
C GLN A 327 -6.22 -33.71 20.95
N VAL A 328 -6.02 -32.74 21.83
CA VAL A 328 -4.99 -31.71 21.72
C VAL A 328 -3.62 -32.38 21.84
N GLN A 329 -2.84 -32.40 20.76
CA GLN A 329 -1.39 -32.61 20.83
C GLN A 329 -0.69 -31.40 20.23
N GLU A 330 0.21 -30.81 21.01
CA GLU A 330 1.23 -29.88 20.51
C GLU A 330 2.06 -30.63 19.45
N SER A 331 1.90 -30.27 18.18
CA SER A 331 2.81 -30.74 17.14
C SER A 331 4.18 -30.11 17.41
N GLY A 332 5.11 -30.93 17.88
CA GLY A 332 6.43 -30.49 18.31
C GLY A 332 7.22 -29.71 17.25
N ILE A 333 7.93 -28.69 17.77
CA ILE A 333 9.27 -28.24 17.39
C ILE A 333 9.50 -28.09 15.87
N HIS A 334 9.17 -26.91 15.37
CA HIS A 334 10.03 -26.27 14.38
C HIS A 334 10.57 -24.98 14.98
N THR A 335 11.86 -25.02 15.31
CA THR A 335 12.71 -23.92 15.74
C THR A 335 12.81 -22.86 14.65
N VAL A 336 11.77 -22.03 14.51
CA VAL A 336 11.88 -20.70 13.91
C VAL A 336 11.16 -19.74 14.88
N PRO A 337 11.87 -18.79 15.51
CA PRO A 337 11.42 -18.06 16.71
C PRO A 337 10.31 -17.03 16.48
N GLN A 338 9.53 -17.12 15.39
CA GLN A 338 8.52 -16.12 15.02
C GLN A 338 7.19 -16.73 14.55
N ARG A 339 6.94 -18.03 14.76
CA ARG A 339 5.68 -18.66 14.35
C ARG A 339 4.75 -18.92 15.54
N PRO A 340 3.46 -18.58 15.42
CA PRO A 340 2.43 -18.81 16.43
C PRO A 340 2.24 -20.31 16.71
N LYS A 341 1.69 -20.66 17.88
CA LYS A 341 1.44 -22.07 18.27
C LYS A 341 0.37 -22.66 17.34
N ILE A 342 0.68 -23.79 16.71
CA ILE A 342 -0.19 -24.44 15.72
C ILE A 342 -0.83 -25.69 16.32
N TRP A 343 -2.15 -25.67 16.47
CA TRP A 343 -2.95 -26.83 16.80
C TRP A 343 -3.44 -27.50 15.51
N VAL A 344 -3.01 -28.73 15.28
CA VAL A 344 -3.47 -29.53 14.14
C VAL A 344 -4.53 -30.51 14.63
N ALA A 345 -5.74 -30.43 14.10
CA ALA A 345 -6.74 -31.48 14.32
C ALA A 345 -6.26 -32.76 13.61
N LYS A 346 -5.69 -33.73 14.35
CA LYS A 346 -5.37 -35.05 13.78
C LYS A 346 -6.65 -35.88 13.64
N LYS A 347 -6.70 -36.65 12.55
CA LYS A 347 -7.68 -37.71 12.29
C LYS A 347 -7.62 -38.76 13.42
N SER A 348 -8.37 -38.59 14.50
CA SER A 348 -8.72 -39.70 15.36
C SER A 348 -9.65 -40.60 14.56
N ALA A 349 -9.14 -41.77 14.17
CA ALA A 349 -9.78 -42.66 13.22
C ALA A 349 -10.94 -43.43 13.89
N THR A 350 -12.12 -42.83 13.94
CA THR A 350 -13.39 -43.56 13.88
C THR A 350 -14.19 -43.03 12.69
N VAL A 351 -14.99 -43.89 12.05
CA VAL A 351 -15.76 -43.55 10.83
C VAL A 351 -16.68 -42.34 11.07
N THR A 352 -17.23 -42.22 12.28
CA THR A 352 -18.10 -41.13 12.74
C THR A 352 -17.43 -39.76 12.84
N HIS A 353 -16.10 -39.68 13.05
CA HIS A 353 -15.41 -38.39 13.12
C HIS A 353 -15.02 -37.84 11.74
N LYS A 354 -14.99 -38.66 10.68
CA LYS A 354 -14.67 -38.20 9.33
C LYS A 354 -15.75 -37.28 8.77
N ASP A 355 -17.02 -37.64 8.95
CA ASP A 355 -18.16 -36.86 8.46
C ASP A 355 -18.23 -35.48 9.12
N VAL A 356 -17.95 -35.41 10.43
CA VAL A 356 -17.89 -34.14 11.16
C VAL A 356 -16.72 -33.27 10.67
N ILE A 357 -15.55 -33.86 10.37
CA ILE A 357 -14.43 -33.11 9.80
C ILE A 357 -14.76 -32.58 8.40
N TYR A 358 -15.43 -33.37 7.55
CA TYR A 358 -15.86 -32.92 6.23
C TYR A 358 -16.91 -31.80 6.33
N LEU A 359 -17.84 -31.89 7.30
CA LEU A 359 -18.79 -30.82 7.58
C LEU A 359 -18.10 -29.55 8.06
N CYS A 360 -17.14 -29.65 8.98
CA CYS A 360 -16.34 -28.50 9.43
C CYS A 360 -15.55 -27.87 8.29
N LYS A 361 -15.02 -28.67 7.35
CA LYS A 361 -14.35 -28.17 6.15
C LYS A 361 -15.30 -27.44 5.22
N ALA A 362 -16.49 -27.99 4.97
CA ALA A 362 -17.51 -27.36 4.15
C ALA A 362 -17.92 -26.00 4.74
N LEU A 363 -18.22 -25.94 6.04
CA LEU A 363 -18.56 -24.69 6.75
C LEU A 363 -17.41 -23.67 6.73
N LEU A 364 -16.17 -24.14 6.82
CA LEU A 364 -15.01 -23.25 6.77
C LEU A 364 -14.80 -22.67 5.37
N TRP A 365 -14.97 -23.47 4.31
CA TRP A 365 -14.91 -22.98 2.94
C TRP A 365 -16.10 -22.08 2.57
N GLU A 366 -17.28 -22.33 3.14
CA GLU A 366 -18.44 -21.46 2.98
C GLU A 366 -18.18 -20.07 3.57
N ASN A 367 -17.51 -19.99 4.73
CA ASN A 367 -17.15 -18.70 5.35
C ASN A 367 -15.98 -17.99 4.68
N LEU A 368 -14.96 -18.72 4.23
CA LEU A 368 -13.81 -18.13 3.51
C LEU A 368 -14.15 -17.77 2.06
N GLY A 369 -15.25 -18.30 1.53
CA GLY A 369 -15.70 -18.09 0.17
C GLY A 369 -14.62 -18.47 -0.85
N HIS A 370 -14.13 -17.48 -1.58
CA HIS A 370 -13.16 -17.64 -2.68
C HIS A 370 -11.71 -17.23 -2.30
N LEU A 371 -11.44 -17.01 -1.01
CA LEU A 371 -10.11 -16.62 -0.55
C LEU A 371 -9.09 -17.75 -0.72
N ASN A 372 -8.06 -17.47 -1.51
CA ASN A 372 -6.93 -18.36 -1.78
C ASN A 372 -5.65 -17.92 -1.11
N ARG A 373 -5.52 -16.66 -0.67
CA ARG A 373 -4.31 -16.14 -0.04
C ARG A 373 -4.66 -15.16 1.06
N ILE A 374 -4.08 -15.36 2.23
CA ILE A 374 -4.24 -14.47 3.37
C ILE A 374 -2.86 -14.13 3.93
N GLN A 375 -2.54 -12.85 3.99
CA GLN A 375 -1.27 -12.37 4.53
C GLN A 375 -1.53 -11.46 5.72
N LEU A 376 -0.92 -11.79 6.85
CA LEU A 376 -0.97 -11.06 8.11
C LEU A 376 0.41 -10.50 8.41
N ASN A 377 0.59 -9.18 8.37
CA ASN A 377 1.84 -8.51 8.66
C ASN A 377 1.66 -7.59 9.87
N ASN A 378 2.45 -7.80 10.92
CA ASN A 378 2.49 -6.96 12.12
C ASN A 378 1.09 -6.70 12.74
N ILE A 379 0.45 -7.78 13.20
CA ILE A 379 -0.85 -7.72 13.88
C ILE A 379 -0.64 -7.91 15.38
N ALA A 380 -1.14 -6.97 16.19
CA ALA A 380 -0.90 -7.02 17.63
C ALA A 380 -1.77 -8.06 18.34
N GLN A 381 -3.07 -8.13 18.02
CA GLN A 381 -4.02 -9.07 18.63
C GLN A 381 -5.02 -9.62 17.61
N VAL A 382 -5.31 -10.93 17.71
CA VAL A 382 -6.33 -11.61 16.89
C VAL A 382 -7.28 -12.39 17.79
N HIS A 383 -8.57 -12.05 17.73
CA HIS A 383 -9.60 -12.68 18.54
C HIS A 383 -10.87 -12.98 17.73
N PRO A 384 -11.42 -14.18 17.74
CA PRO A 384 -10.92 -15.36 18.43
C PRO A 384 -9.84 -16.08 17.60
N SER A 385 -9.17 -17.10 18.16
CA SER A 385 -8.05 -17.83 17.51
C SER A 385 -8.36 -18.26 16.07
N PRO A 386 -7.54 -17.94 15.05
CA PRO A 386 -7.85 -18.25 13.66
C PRO A 386 -8.02 -19.75 13.42
N VAL A 387 -9.07 -20.12 12.68
CA VAL A 387 -9.28 -21.47 12.15
C VAL A 387 -9.03 -21.42 10.65
N LEU A 388 -8.13 -22.27 10.15
CA LEU A 388 -7.70 -22.27 8.76
C LEU A 388 -7.74 -23.68 8.16
N PRO A 389 -7.97 -23.81 6.85
CA PRO A 389 -7.86 -25.09 6.17
C PRO A 389 -6.38 -25.44 5.99
N LYS A 390 -6.06 -26.72 6.13
CA LYS A 390 -4.68 -27.22 5.98
C LYS A 390 -4.09 -26.90 4.61
N SER A 391 -4.90 -26.88 3.55
CA SER A 391 -4.45 -26.59 2.18
C SER A 391 -3.84 -25.19 2.02
N LEU A 392 -4.50 -24.15 2.55
CA LEU A 392 -3.99 -22.78 2.52
C LEU A 392 -2.68 -22.66 3.31
N TYR A 393 -2.55 -23.42 4.40
CA TYR A 393 -1.34 -23.39 5.23
C TYR A 393 -0.16 -24.14 4.58
N SER A 394 -0.39 -25.33 4.01
CA SER A 394 0.68 -26.15 3.42
C SER A 394 1.29 -25.54 2.17
N GLU A 395 0.53 -24.74 1.42
CA GLU A 395 0.98 -24.13 0.15
C GLU A 395 1.58 -22.73 0.32
N SER A 396 1.90 -22.31 1.56
CA SER A 396 2.37 -20.94 1.87
C SER A 396 1.41 -19.81 1.43
N GLN A 397 0.16 -20.15 1.18
CA GLN A 397 -0.91 -19.21 0.82
C GLN A 397 -1.41 -18.43 2.04
N PHE A 398 -1.27 -19.00 3.24
CA PHE A 398 -1.36 -18.27 4.50
C PHE A 398 0.05 -17.86 4.97
N CYS A 399 0.25 -16.57 5.16
CA CYS A 399 1.51 -16.01 5.66
C CYS A 399 1.24 -15.13 6.88
N TRP A 400 1.95 -15.36 7.99
CA TRP A 400 1.98 -14.44 9.12
C TRP A 400 3.42 -14.01 9.41
N PHE A 401 3.67 -12.71 9.27
CA PHE A 401 4.92 -12.04 9.60
C PHE A 401 4.68 -11.00 10.72
N GLY A 402 5.57 -10.89 11.72
CA GLY A 402 5.52 -9.83 12.75
C GLY A 402 5.57 -10.31 14.20
N ASN A 403 5.65 -9.37 15.14
CA ASN A 403 5.72 -9.63 16.59
C ASN A 403 4.37 -10.11 17.11
N THR A 404 4.15 -11.41 17.13
CA THR A 404 3.06 -12.00 17.90
C THR A 404 3.37 -11.84 19.39
N HIS A 405 2.45 -11.28 20.18
CA HIS A 405 2.35 -11.70 21.57
C HIS A 405 2.27 -13.23 21.59
N ASN A 406 3.05 -13.89 22.45
CA ASN A 406 3.31 -15.34 22.52
C ASN A 406 2.09 -16.27 22.66
N ASP A 407 0.87 -15.75 22.56
CA ASP A 407 -0.40 -16.42 22.86
C ASP A 407 -1.33 -16.55 21.65
N SER A 408 -0.91 -16.15 20.44
CA SER A 408 -1.72 -16.40 19.24
C SER A 408 -1.66 -17.88 18.83
N GLU A 409 -2.83 -18.51 18.84
CA GLU A 409 -3.02 -19.93 18.57
C GLU A 409 -3.76 -20.14 17.24
N PHE A 410 -3.38 -21.18 16.48
CA PHE A 410 -4.05 -21.59 15.25
C PHE A 410 -4.76 -22.92 15.39
N ILE A 411 -5.91 -23.06 14.75
CA ILE A 411 -6.54 -24.37 14.55
C ILE A 411 -6.51 -24.70 13.06
N LEU A 412 -5.80 -25.76 12.67
CA LEU A 412 -5.75 -26.26 11.30
C LEU A 412 -6.70 -27.44 11.10
N LEU A 413 -7.51 -27.40 10.04
CA LEU A 413 -8.50 -28.43 9.64
C LEU A 413 -8.20 -29.12 8.30
#